data_AF-A0A0E2DAD9-F1
#
_entry.id   AF-A0A0E2DAD9-F1
#
_cell.length_a   1.000
_cell.length_b   1.000
_cell.length_c   1.000
_cell.angle_alpha   90.00
_cell.angle_beta   90.00
_cell.angle_gamma   90.00
#
_symmetry.space_group_name_H-M   'P 1'
#
loop_
_entity.id
_entity.type
_entity.pdbx_description
1 polymer ?
#
loop_
_entity_poly.entity_id
_entity_poly.type
_entity_poly.pdbx_seq_one_letter_code
_entity_poly.pdbx_strand_id
1 'polypeptide(L)'
;MASLPELLSDEERRLKTPRNKDVSTLLNELSDNPIVKTKVLIELLDEISARQSGQPGGVYLGEDPILKELIRVGEPAVELLLTCLEKDSRLTRSVSFHRDFFRTRRFIPVSEAAYIALREILQIHNFGKEDDWKGRGVEGQAEIAAKIRAYWNQYKGMPYSERLYKILADDQAGGESWLEAANSIVQTAGKSLRGKNSPSVSTLMRKRVKDLFAAEEFGSSGSCDMVLILADWDLQAALPLLREQYQIMKSSGYTSFYIVEITKKRIQAKDLSALPEYALWLDKVNPEELRSSIEKPIALLWENPTHPSMIEAGRKIFLQNSSWRSYLERDRIIENLIEVELSKKALLFAPFREYLLQKLSDKKDFGTVTLKKDGELEILTDTRHIGTRFDINDPLAPAEGTRFKFRVCDYYAWYFVREVKGWTQFMLYWPEVTRDQTIEKIKTKLKTLYK
;
A
#
# COMPACT_ATOMS: atom_id res chain seq x y z
N MET A 1 16.33 -8.34 26.00
CA MET A 1 17.43 -8.82 25.12
C MET A 1 17.96 -10.07 25.77
N ALA A 2 18.07 -11.18 25.06
CA ALA A 2 18.62 -12.39 25.68
C ALA A 2 20.08 -12.16 26.04
N SER A 3 20.39 -12.36 27.31
CA SER A 3 21.72 -12.15 27.87
C SER A 3 22.65 -13.31 27.49
N LEU A 4 23.98 -13.09 27.51
CA LEU A 4 24.96 -14.17 27.30
C LEU A 4 24.70 -15.41 28.19
N PRO A 5 24.27 -15.26 29.46
CA PRO A 5 23.81 -16.38 30.28
C PRO A 5 22.62 -17.18 29.70
N GLU A 6 21.64 -16.54 29.06
CA GLU A 6 20.50 -17.24 28.46
C GLU A 6 20.94 -18.10 27.26
N LEU A 7 21.87 -17.59 26.44
CA LEU A 7 22.44 -18.35 25.35
C LEU A 7 23.24 -19.56 25.86
N LEU A 8 24.09 -19.36 26.87
CA LEU A 8 24.86 -20.45 27.48
C LEU A 8 23.93 -21.54 28.05
N SER A 9 22.89 -21.13 28.78
CA SER A 9 21.90 -22.05 29.34
C SER A 9 21.17 -22.86 28.26
N ASP A 10 20.79 -22.22 27.15
CA ASP A 10 20.14 -22.92 26.02
C ASP A 10 21.09 -23.91 25.34
N GLU A 11 22.35 -23.55 25.13
CA GLU A 11 23.36 -24.45 24.53
C GLU A 11 23.67 -25.64 25.45
N GLU A 12 23.85 -25.41 26.76
CA GLU A 12 24.04 -26.48 27.74
C GLU A 12 22.85 -27.46 27.77
N ARG A 13 21.63 -26.95 27.64
CA ARG A 13 20.41 -27.77 27.52
C ARG A 13 20.44 -28.62 26.25
N ARG A 14 20.80 -28.05 25.11
CA ARG A 14 20.88 -28.78 23.82
C ARG A 14 21.93 -29.88 23.85
N LEU A 15 23.07 -29.63 24.50
CA LEU A 15 24.11 -30.64 24.69
C LEU A 15 23.64 -31.83 25.54
N LYS A 16 22.75 -31.60 26.52
CA LYS A 16 22.17 -32.67 27.35
C LYS A 16 21.14 -33.51 26.61
N THR A 17 20.47 -32.94 25.61
CA THR A 17 19.44 -33.61 24.82
C THR A 17 19.74 -33.46 23.31
N PRO A 18 20.79 -34.14 22.80
CA PRO A 18 21.17 -34.02 21.41
C PRO A 18 20.09 -34.61 20.49
N ARG A 19 19.81 -33.93 19.38
CA ARG A 19 18.92 -34.43 18.34
C ARG A 19 19.70 -35.29 17.35
N ASN A 20 19.31 -36.56 17.24
CA ASN A 20 19.98 -37.54 16.39
C ASN A 20 19.36 -37.67 14.99
N LYS A 21 18.26 -36.97 14.72
CA LYS A 21 17.60 -36.89 13.41
C LYS A 21 17.52 -35.44 12.98
N ASP A 22 17.67 -35.19 11.68
CA ASP A 22 17.43 -33.87 11.12
C ASP A 22 15.93 -33.52 11.14
N VAL A 23 15.63 -32.22 11.09
CA VAL A 23 14.25 -31.72 11.16
C VAL A 23 13.37 -32.28 10.02
N SER A 24 13.91 -32.43 8.81
CA SER A 24 13.10 -32.90 7.67
C SER A 24 12.65 -34.35 7.86
N THR A 25 13.53 -35.20 8.37
CA THR A 25 13.20 -36.59 8.73
C THR A 25 12.13 -36.63 9.83
N LEU A 26 12.27 -35.80 10.87
CA LEU A 26 11.30 -35.73 11.97
C LEU A 26 9.93 -35.25 11.51
N LEU A 27 9.87 -34.29 10.57
CA LEU A 27 8.62 -33.81 10.00
C LEU A 27 7.90 -34.88 9.15
N ASN A 28 8.66 -35.75 8.47
CA ASN A 28 8.10 -36.84 7.66
C ASN A 28 7.56 -38.01 8.51
N GLU A 29 8.00 -38.13 9.76
CA GLU A 29 7.59 -39.18 10.70
C GLU A 29 6.49 -38.73 11.69
N LEU A 30 5.89 -37.55 11.48
CA LEU A 30 4.87 -37.02 12.39
C LEU A 30 3.64 -37.92 12.45
N SER A 31 3.12 -38.12 13.66
CA SER A 31 1.86 -38.82 13.88
C SER A 31 0.68 -38.11 13.21
N ASP A 32 -0.30 -38.87 12.74
CA ASP A 32 -1.60 -38.35 12.33
C ASP A 32 -2.45 -37.87 13.51
N ASN A 33 -2.12 -38.25 14.75
CA ASN A 33 -2.83 -37.77 15.94
C ASN A 33 -2.44 -36.30 16.19
N PRO A 34 -3.40 -35.35 16.15
CA PRO A 34 -3.08 -33.91 16.18
C PRO A 34 -2.44 -33.47 17.51
N ILE A 35 -2.79 -34.10 18.63
CA ILE A 35 -2.21 -33.78 19.94
C ILE A 35 -0.76 -34.29 20.04
N VAL A 36 -0.51 -35.53 19.57
CA VAL A 36 0.85 -36.08 19.53
C VAL A 36 1.73 -35.27 18.58
N LYS A 37 1.22 -34.99 17.38
CA LYS A 37 1.88 -34.13 16.38
C LYS A 37 2.23 -32.76 16.96
N THR A 38 1.30 -32.11 17.65
CA THR A 38 1.53 -30.80 18.28
C THR A 38 2.65 -30.85 19.31
N LYS A 39 2.68 -31.87 20.19
CA LYS A 39 3.73 -32.01 21.21
C LYS A 39 5.11 -32.12 20.58
N VAL A 40 5.25 -32.97 19.57
CA VAL A 40 6.52 -33.12 18.83
C VAL A 40 6.91 -31.80 18.15
N LEU A 41 5.98 -31.12 17.49
CA LEU A 41 6.26 -29.84 16.82
C LEU A 41 6.66 -28.73 17.81
N ILE A 42 6.02 -28.66 18.99
CA ILE A 42 6.41 -27.73 20.06
C ILE A 42 7.82 -28.04 20.57
N GLU A 43 8.16 -29.31 20.75
CA GLU A 43 9.51 -29.71 21.10
C GLU A 43 10.50 -29.21 20.04
N LEU A 44 10.17 -29.27 18.75
CA LEU A 44 11.02 -28.82 17.64
C LEU A 44 11.12 -27.30 17.45
N LEU A 45 10.31 -26.46 18.11
CA LEU A 45 10.33 -25.01 17.88
C LEU A 45 11.70 -24.35 18.14
N ASP A 46 12.52 -24.94 19.00
CA ASP A 46 13.88 -24.47 19.28
C ASP A 46 14.87 -24.78 18.12
N GLU A 47 14.46 -25.51 17.08
CA GLU A 47 15.22 -25.73 15.84
C GLU A 47 14.93 -24.69 14.75
N ILE A 48 13.90 -23.86 14.91
CA ILE A 48 13.53 -22.84 13.91
C ILE A 48 14.74 -21.95 13.62
N SER A 49 15.16 -21.91 12.35
CA SER A 49 16.37 -21.23 11.88
C SER A 49 16.08 -20.25 10.75
N ALA A 50 14.99 -19.51 10.88
CA ALA A 50 14.60 -18.45 9.96
C ALA A 50 15.65 -17.32 9.95
N ARG A 51 15.82 -16.70 8.78
CA ARG A 51 16.80 -15.64 8.55
C ARG A 51 16.12 -14.35 8.12
N GLN A 52 16.75 -13.23 8.45
CA GLN A 52 16.31 -11.92 8.00
C GLN A 52 16.65 -11.72 6.52
N SER A 53 15.64 -11.33 5.73
CA SER A 53 15.72 -11.24 4.26
C SER A 53 16.08 -9.85 3.72
N GLY A 54 16.31 -8.84 4.58
CA GLY A 54 16.63 -7.47 4.15
C GLY A 54 17.00 -6.54 5.30
N GLN A 55 17.51 -5.34 4.99
CA GLN A 55 17.88 -4.32 5.98
C GLN A 55 17.41 -2.91 5.55
N PRO A 56 16.78 -2.12 6.45
CA PRO A 56 16.42 -2.46 7.82
C PRO A 56 15.32 -3.52 7.87
N GLY A 57 15.33 -4.42 8.85
CA GLY A 57 14.35 -5.51 8.89
C GLY A 57 14.31 -6.30 10.20
N GLY A 58 13.60 -7.44 10.15
CA GLY A 58 13.50 -8.44 11.21
C GLY A 58 13.35 -9.84 10.62
N VAL A 59 13.17 -10.84 11.49
CA VAL A 59 12.97 -12.24 11.08
C VAL A 59 11.50 -12.59 11.21
N TYR A 60 10.89 -13.05 10.11
CA TYR A 60 9.55 -13.64 10.13
C TYR A 60 9.66 -15.16 10.25
N LEU A 61 9.09 -15.74 11.31
CA LEU A 61 9.17 -17.18 11.57
C LEU A 61 8.09 -17.99 10.82
N GLY A 62 7.01 -17.35 10.37
CA GLY A 62 5.82 -18.02 9.82
C GLY A 62 6.10 -18.92 8.62
N GLU A 63 7.19 -18.66 7.89
CA GLU A 63 7.58 -19.46 6.73
C GLU A 63 8.36 -20.74 7.06
N ASP A 64 8.82 -20.89 8.31
CA ASP A 64 9.61 -22.05 8.74
C ASP A 64 8.77 -23.34 8.67
N PRO A 65 9.33 -24.46 8.15
CA PRO A 65 8.59 -25.72 8.00
C PRO A 65 7.95 -26.25 9.29
N ILE A 66 8.62 -26.09 10.44
CA ILE A 66 8.08 -26.55 11.72
C ILE A 66 6.84 -25.74 12.08
N LEU A 67 6.91 -24.43 11.91
CA LEU A 67 5.82 -23.53 12.26
C LEU A 67 4.64 -23.70 11.31
N LYS A 68 4.89 -23.90 10.01
CA LYS A 68 3.85 -24.24 9.02
C LYS A 68 3.10 -25.51 9.38
N GLU A 69 3.81 -26.58 9.74
CA GLU A 69 3.16 -27.83 10.14
C GLU A 69 2.34 -27.66 11.42
N LEU A 70 2.81 -26.85 12.36
CA LEU A 70 2.09 -26.55 13.60
C LEU A 70 0.81 -25.74 13.34
N ILE A 71 0.87 -24.73 12.48
CA ILE A 71 -0.30 -23.95 12.05
C ILE A 71 -1.32 -24.86 11.35
N ARG A 72 -0.86 -25.80 10.51
CA ARG A 72 -1.72 -26.78 9.83
C ARG A 72 -2.48 -27.71 10.77
N VAL A 73 -1.98 -27.96 11.99
CA VAL A 73 -2.74 -28.74 12.98
C VAL A 73 -4.03 -28.02 13.37
N GLY A 74 -4.02 -26.68 13.43
CA GLY A 74 -5.19 -25.87 13.73
C GLY A 74 -5.60 -25.90 15.21
N GLU A 75 -6.91 -25.81 15.46
CA GLU A 75 -7.47 -25.67 16.82
C GLU A 75 -7.01 -26.67 17.87
N PRO A 76 -6.78 -27.97 17.57
CA PRO A 76 -6.25 -28.92 18.54
C PRO A 76 -4.90 -28.52 19.16
N ALA A 77 -4.12 -27.65 18.49
CA ALA A 77 -2.83 -27.21 18.99
C ALA A 77 -2.92 -26.05 20.01
N VAL A 78 -4.05 -25.34 20.08
CA VAL A 78 -4.17 -24.03 20.76
C VAL A 78 -3.80 -24.10 22.24
N GLU A 79 -4.31 -25.08 23.01
CA GLU A 79 -4.02 -25.16 24.45
C GLU A 79 -2.56 -25.48 24.76
N LEU A 80 -1.93 -26.32 23.93
CA LEU A 80 -0.52 -26.64 24.07
C LEU A 80 0.36 -25.43 23.68
N LEU A 81 -0.04 -24.68 22.66
CA LEU A 81 0.63 -23.45 22.25
C LEU A 81 0.47 -22.32 23.27
N LEU A 82 -0.69 -22.20 23.92
CA LEU A 82 -0.88 -21.27 25.03
C LEU A 82 0.06 -21.61 26.19
N THR A 83 0.20 -22.89 26.51
CA THR A 83 1.15 -23.35 27.53
C THR A 83 2.60 -23.04 27.13
N CYS A 84 2.95 -23.26 25.86
CA CYS A 84 4.27 -22.93 25.31
C CYS A 84 4.55 -21.42 25.37
N LEU A 85 3.59 -20.58 24.97
CA LEU A 85 3.71 -19.12 25.02
C LEU A 85 3.92 -18.63 26.45
N GLU A 86 3.19 -19.20 27.41
CA GLU A 86 3.20 -18.77 28.81
C GLU A 86 4.47 -19.18 29.57
N LYS A 87 5.08 -20.34 29.23
CA LYS A 87 6.08 -20.98 30.09
C LYS A 87 7.40 -21.34 29.41
N ASP A 88 7.46 -21.38 28.07
CA ASP A 88 8.65 -21.83 27.35
C ASP A 88 9.70 -20.71 27.29
N SER A 89 10.87 -20.99 27.88
CA SER A 89 12.01 -20.08 27.93
C SER A 89 13.11 -20.41 26.93
N ARG A 90 12.93 -21.45 26.10
CA ARG A 90 13.93 -21.86 25.11
C ARG A 90 14.08 -20.81 24.02
N LEU A 91 15.24 -20.80 23.40
CA LEU A 91 15.53 -19.97 22.24
C LEU A 91 15.33 -20.75 20.94
N THR A 92 14.92 -20.07 19.88
CA THR A 92 15.07 -20.57 18.51
C THR A 92 16.53 -20.41 18.06
N ARG A 93 16.88 -20.95 16.90
CA ARG A 93 18.18 -20.67 16.24
C ARG A 93 18.18 -19.37 15.44
N SER A 94 17.08 -18.61 15.49
CA SER A 94 16.88 -17.41 14.69
C SER A 94 17.36 -16.17 15.44
N VAL A 95 18.10 -15.32 14.73
CA VAL A 95 18.68 -14.08 15.28
C VAL A 95 18.22 -12.90 14.43
N SER A 96 17.52 -11.96 15.07
CA SER A 96 17.10 -10.69 14.46
C SER A 96 18.14 -9.60 14.70
N PHE A 97 18.33 -8.75 13.69
CA PHE A 97 19.22 -7.60 13.75
C PHE A 97 18.67 -6.48 12.86
N HIS A 98 18.55 -5.26 13.37
CA HIS A 98 17.94 -4.20 12.56
C HIS A 98 18.76 -3.89 11.29
N ARG A 99 20.04 -3.56 11.48
CA ARG A 99 21.04 -3.37 10.42
C ARG A 99 22.32 -4.10 10.84
N ASP A 100 23.08 -4.60 9.87
CA ASP A 100 24.30 -5.39 10.13
C ASP A 100 25.32 -4.65 10.99
N PHE A 101 25.49 -3.35 10.76
CA PHE A 101 26.40 -2.47 11.48
C PHE A 101 25.93 -2.09 12.89
N PHE A 102 24.68 -2.39 13.26
CA PHE A 102 24.29 -2.33 14.67
C PHE A 102 24.86 -3.53 15.40
N ARG A 103 25.35 -3.32 16.63
CA ARG A 103 25.93 -4.41 17.45
C ARG A 103 24.86 -5.26 18.11
N THR A 104 23.64 -4.74 18.22
CA THR A 104 22.53 -5.40 18.88
C THR A 104 22.07 -6.60 18.08
N ARG A 105 21.99 -7.75 18.75
CA ARG A 105 21.41 -8.99 18.23
C ARG A 105 20.30 -9.41 19.17
N ARG A 106 19.16 -9.80 18.61
CA ARG A 106 18.02 -10.31 19.38
C ARG A 106 17.83 -11.77 19.02
N PHE A 107 18.14 -12.65 19.96
CA PHE A 107 17.72 -14.04 19.90
C PHE A 107 16.20 -14.13 20.06
N ILE A 108 15.56 -14.92 19.21
CA ILE A 108 14.11 -15.01 19.17
C ILE A 108 13.66 -16.19 20.05
N PRO A 109 12.83 -15.98 21.07
CA PRO A 109 12.37 -17.05 21.96
C PRO A 109 11.33 -17.95 21.28
N VAL A 110 11.25 -19.21 21.71
CA VAL A 110 10.23 -20.17 21.27
C VAL A 110 8.81 -19.65 21.52
N SER A 111 8.61 -18.91 22.61
CA SER A 111 7.33 -18.26 22.91
C SER A 111 6.84 -17.34 21.77
N GLU A 112 7.75 -16.66 21.05
CA GLU A 112 7.37 -15.81 19.92
C GLU A 112 6.91 -16.63 18.71
N ALA A 113 7.50 -17.81 18.48
CA ALA A 113 7.00 -18.76 17.49
C ALA A 113 5.60 -19.26 17.87
N ALA A 114 5.38 -19.63 19.13
CA ALA A 114 4.06 -20.05 19.62
C ALA A 114 3.01 -18.93 19.47
N TYR A 115 3.37 -17.68 19.75
CA TYR A 115 2.50 -16.52 19.54
C TYR A 115 2.12 -16.33 18.07
N ILE A 116 3.08 -16.44 17.15
CA ILE A 116 2.81 -16.37 15.71
C ILE A 116 1.85 -17.50 15.30
N ALA A 117 2.12 -18.75 15.69
CA ALA A 117 1.23 -19.87 15.38
C ALA A 117 -0.20 -19.65 15.92
N LEU A 118 -0.34 -19.14 17.14
CA LEU A 118 -1.66 -18.84 17.73
C LEU A 118 -2.43 -17.81 16.90
N ARG A 119 -1.79 -16.73 16.43
CA ARG A 119 -2.46 -15.72 15.60
C ARG A 119 -2.91 -16.27 14.26
N GLU A 120 -2.07 -17.07 13.62
CA GLU A 120 -2.38 -17.70 12.34
C GLU A 120 -3.50 -18.74 12.47
N ILE A 121 -3.47 -19.57 13.52
CA ILE A 121 -4.53 -20.57 13.80
C ILE A 121 -5.86 -19.90 14.12
N LEU A 122 -5.84 -18.87 14.97
CA LEU A 122 -7.04 -18.16 15.42
C LEU A 122 -7.54 -17.12 14.40
N GLN A 123 -6.69 -16.75 13.44
CA GLN A 123 -6.91 -15.71 12.43
C GLN A 123 -7.32 -14.37 13.05
N ILE A 124 -6.69 -14.05 14.19
CA ILE A 124 -6.80 -12.78 14.92
C ILE A 124 -5.39 -12.35 15.30
N HIS A 125 -5.07 -11.11 14.98
CA HIS A 125 -3.73 -10.57 15.03
C HIS A 125 -3.58 -9.52 16.13
N ASN A 126 -4.68 -8.92 16.59
CA ASN A 126 -4.70 -7.88 17.60
C ASN A 126 -5.10 -8.44 18.98
N PHE A 127 -4.11 -8.88 19.76
CA PHE A 127 -4.28 -9.25 21.17
C PHE A 127 -3.64 -8.22 22.14
N GLY A 128 -3.25 -7.06 21.61
CA GLY A 128 -2.46 -6.01 22.26
C GLY A 128 -1.20 -5.68 21.45
N LYS A 129 -0.53 -4.56 21.78
CA LYS A 129 0.69 -4.14 21.07
C LYS A 129 1.82 -5.15 21.33
N GLU A 130 2.42 -5.66 20.25
CA GLU A 130 3.45 -6.69 20.34
C GLU A 130 4.69 -6.27 21.15
N ASP A 131 5.08 -4.99 21.04
CA ASP A 131 6.25 -4.46 21.74
C ASP A 131 6.05 -4.39 23.26
N ASP A 132 4.80 -4.22 23.73
CA ASP A 132 4.47 -4.05 25.15
C ASP A 132 4.73 -5.32 25.97
N TRP A 133 4.54 -6.51 25.38
CA TRP A 133 4.76 -7.76 26.09
C TRP A 133 6.14 -8.36 25.83
N LYS A 134 6.70 -8.20 24.62
CA LYS A 134 8.05 -8.71 24.29
C LYS A 134 9.14 -8.08 25.17
N GLY A 135 8.95 -6.85 25.64
CA GLY A 135 9.86 -6.16 26.55
C GLY A 135 9.80 -6.59 28.02
N ARG A 136 8.72 -7.27 28.44
CA ARG A 136 8.44 -7.62 29.85
C ARG A 136 8.76 -9.07 30.22
N GLY A 137 9.37 -9.84 29.32
CA GLY A 137 9.78 -11.21 29.58
C GLY A 137 8.61 -12.13 29.95
N VAL A 138 8.79 -12.96 30.98
CA VAL A 138 7.83 -13.99 31.41
C VAL A 138 6.49 -13.40 31.86
N GLU A 139 6.49 -12.23 32.51
CA GLU A 139 5.25 -11.55 32.89
C GLU A 139 4.45 -11.10 31.67
N GLY A 140 5.13 -10.54 30.66
CA GLY A 140 4.51 -10.17 29.39
C GLY A 140 3.96 -11.39 28.63
N GLN A 141 4.71 -12.49 28.60
CA GLN A 141 4.29 -13.77 28.03
C GLN A 141 3.01 -14.33 28.69
N ALA A 142 2.96 -14.31 30.02
CA ALA A 142 1.79 -14.77 30.77
C ALA A 142 0.56 -13.89 30.52
N GLU A 143 0.73 -12.56 30.46
CA GLU A 143 -0.37 -11.64 30.18
C GLU A 143 -0.96 -11.88 28.78
N ILE A 144 -0.10 -11.98 27.75
CA ILE A 144 -0.59 -12.19 26.38
C ILE A 144 -1.22 -13.58 26.22
N ALA A 145 -0.66 -14.62 26.86
CA ALA A 145 -1.26 -15.95 26.89
C ALA A 145 -2.65 -15.91 27.56
N ALA A 146 -2.81 -15.16 28.66
CA ALA A 146 -4.10 -15.01 29.32
C ALA A 146 -5.15 -14.33 28.41
N LYS A 147 -4.76 -13.29 27.66
CA LYS A 147 -5.65 -12.62 26.68
C LYS A 147 -6.10 -13.58 25.58
N ILE A 148 -5.16 -14.32 24.99
CA ILE A 148 -5.47 -15.30 23.94
C ILE A 148 -6.33 -16.44 24.50
N ARG A 149 -6.05 -16.89 25.74
CA ARG A 149 -6.85 -17.92 26.42
C ARG A 149 -8.28 -17.46 26.71
N ALA A 150 -8.46 -16.19 27.10
CA ALA A 150 -9.78 -15.60 27.29
C ALA A 150 -10.57 -15.59 25.97
N TYR A 151 -9.94 -15.12 24.89
CA TYR A 151 -10.50 -15.19 23.54
C TYR A 151 -10.87 -16.63 23.16
N TRP A 152 -9.93 -17.57 23.31
CA TRP A 152 -10.14 -18.96 22.95
C TRP A 152 -11.31 -19.58 23.71
N ASN A 153 -11.42 -19.34 25.02
CA ASN A 153 -12.53 -19.82 25.82
C ASN A 153 -13.88 -19.27 25.39
N GLN A 154 -13.92 -18.02 24.91
CA GLN A 154 -15.14 -17.38 24.45
C GLN A 154 -15.58 -17.86 23.06
N TYR A 155 -14.63 -18.20 22.18
CA TYR A 155 -14.89 -18.40 20.75
C TYR A 155 -14.57 -19.80 20.21
N LYS A 156 -13.98 -20.70 21.00
CA LYS A 156 -13.68 -22.07 20.58
C LYS A 156 -14.92 -22.80 20.07
N GLY A 157 -14.76 -23.54 18.98
CA GLY A 157 -15.86 -24.25 18.30
C GLY A 157 -16.86 -23.34 17.56
N MET A 158 -16.72 -22.02 17.65
CA MET A 158 -17.56 -21.09 16.89
C MET A 158 -17.00 -20.91 15.46
N PRO A 159 -17.83 -20.84 14.42
CA PRO A 159 -17.36 -20.51 13.07
C PRO A 159 -16.64 -19.16 13.04
N TYR A 160 -15.53 -19.06 12.28
CA TYR A 160 -14.71 -17.84 12.22
C TYR A 160 -15.53 -16.57 11.92
N SER A 161 -16.44 -16.62 10.94
CA SER A 161 -17.32 -15.50 10.60
C SER A 161 -18.20 -15.05 11.78
N GLU A 162 -18.64 -15.97 12.62
CA GLU A 162 -19.45 -15.66 13.80
C GLU A 162 -18.61 -15.02 14.90
N ARG A 163 -17.33 -15.40 15.04
CA ARG A 163 -16.39 -14.75 15.96
C ARG A 163 -16.22 -13.28 15.60
N LEU A 164 -15.92 -12.98 14.33
CA LEU A 164 -15.76 -11.61 13.84
C LEU A 164 -17.03 -10.79 14.01
N TYR A 165 -18.19 -11.38 13.73
CA TYR A 165 -19.49 -10.74 13.98
C TYR A 165 -19.67 -10.38 15.46
N LYS A 166 -19.31 -11.28 16.38
CA LYS A 166 -19.38 -11.00 17.82
C LYS A 166 -18.38 -9.94 18.27
N ILE A 167 -17.18 -9.90 17.71
CA ILE A 167 -16.20 -8.83 17.98
C ILE A 167 -16.77 -7.47 17.55
N LEU A 168 -17.38 -7.38 16.37
CA LEU A 168 -18.06 -6.16 15.95
C LEU A 168 -19.25 -5.79 16.83
N ALA A 169 -19.95 -6.77 17.40
CA ALA A 169 -21.07 -6.54 18.31
C ALA A 169 -20.65 -6.15 19.73
N ASP A 170 -19.41 -6.44 20.12
CA ASP A 170 -18.88 -6.15 21.45
C ASP A 170 -18.42 -4.69 21.57
N ASP A 171 -19.04 -3.95 22.49
CA ASP A 171 -18.73 -2.54 22.77
C ASP A 171 -17.39 -2.34 23.47
N GLN A 172 -16.80 -3.40 24.02
CA GLN A 172 -15.55 -3.35 24.75
C GLN A 172 -14.36 -3.91 23.95
N ALA A 173 -14.58 -4.41 22.73
CA ALA A 173 -13.49 -5.02 21.94
C ALA A 173 -12.43 -4.01 21.48
N GLY A 174 -12.77 -2.72 21.38
CA GLY A 174 -11.84 -1.65 21.01
C GLY A 174 -11.59 -1.48 19.51
N GLY A 175 -11.03 -0.33 19.13
CA GLY A 175 -10.90 0.11 17.73
C GLY A 175 -10.12 -0.84 16.81
N GLU A 176 -8.95 -1.32 17.26
CA GLU A 176 -8.12 -2.25 16.48
C GLU A 176 -8.83 -3.59 16.21
N SER A 177 -9.50 -4.15 17.23
CA SER A 177 -10.26 -5.39 17.11
C SER A 177 -11.46 -5.22 16.18
N TRP A 178 -12.17 -4.09 16.28
CA TRP A 178 -13.26 -3.78 15.36
C TRP A 178 -12.78 -3.67 13.92
N LEU A 179 -11.67 -2.96 13.68
CA LEU A 179 -11.10 -2.80 12.33
C LEU A 179 -10.65 -4.12 11.73
N GLU A 180 -9.93 -4.94 12.50
CA GLU A 180 -9.52 -6.27 12.06
C GLU A 180 -10.73 -7.15 11.73
N ALA A 181 -11.75 -7.16 12.60
CA ALA A 181 -12.97 -7.93 12.38
C ALA A 181 -13.73 -7.45 11.14
N ALA A 182 -13.89 -6.14 10.98
CA ALA A 182 -14.54 -5.53 9.83
C ALA A 182 -13.83 -5.90 8.51
N ASN A 183 -12.51 -5.71 8.46
CA ASN A 183 -11.72 -6.01 7.27
C ASN A 183 -11.80 -7.50 6.91
N SER A 184 -11.65 -8.39 7.90
CA SER A 184 -11.71 -9.85 7.68
C SER A 184 -13.09 -10.30 7.19
N ILE A 185 -14.17 -9.70 7.71
CA ILE A 185 -15.53 -9.94 7.21
C ILE A 185 -15.64 -9.54 5.73
N VAL A 186 -15.15 -8.37 5.34
CA VAL A 186 -15.25 -7.90 3.96
C VAL A 186 -14.41 -8.74 3.00
N GLN A 187 -13.19 -9.09 3.38
CA GLN A 187 -12.24 -9.75 2.48
C GLN A 187 -12.48 -11.26 2.34
N THR A 188 -12.77 -11.98 3.44
CA THR A 188 -12.71 -13.46 3.42
C THR A 188 -13.90 -14.15 4.09
N ALA A 189 -14.50 -13.57 5.13
CA ALA A 189 -15.41 -14.31 6.02
C ALA A 189 -16.90 -13.92 5.92
N GLY A 190 -17.26 -12.89 5.16
CA GLY A 190 -18.59 -12.26 5.27
C GLY A 190 -19.72 -12.95 4.50
N LYS A 191 -19.46 -13.91 3.61
CA LYS A 191 -20.50 -14.52 2.77
C LYS A 191 -21.67 -15.09 3.59
N SER A 192 -21.37 -15.77 4.70
CA SER A 192 -22.37 -16.34 5.62
C SER A 192 -23.13 -15.27 6.42
N LEU A 193 -22.58 -14.06 6.56
CA LEU A 193 -23.14 -12.99 7.38
C LEU A 193 -24.14 -12.09 6.63
N ARG A 194 -24.27 -12.21 5.31
CA ARG A 194 -25.16 -11.36 4.49
C ARG A 194 -26.64 -11.45 4.90
N GLY A 195 -27.06 -12.59 5.44
CA GLY A 195 -28.43 -12.80 5.93
C GLY A 195 -28.68 -12.34 7.37
N LYS A 196 -27.65 -11.93 8.11
CA LYS A 196 -27.82 -11.45 9.49
C LYS A 196 -28.39 -10.04 9.47
N ASN A 197 -29.54 -9.85 10.13
CA ASN A 197 -30.28 -8.58 10.16
C ASN A 197 -30.60 -8.09 11.58
N SER A 198 -30.11 -8.76 12.63
CA SER A 198 -30.46 -8.44 14.02
C SER A 198 -29.25 -8.48 14.98
N PRO A 199 -28.39 -7.45 14.98
CA PRO A 199 -28.21 -6.42 13.95
C PRO A 199 -27.52 -6.97 12.68
N SER A 200 -27.58 -6.21 11.58
CA SER A 200 -26.76 -6.53 10.40
C SER A 200 -25.30 -6.10 10.58
N VAL A 201 -24.39 -6.69 9.79
CA VAL A 201 -22.98 -6.26 9.74
C VAL A 201 -22.87 -4.77 9.42
N SER A 202 -23.65 -4.25 8.46
CA SER A 202 -23.68 -2.82 8.14
C SER A 202 -24.12 -1.98 9.35
N THR A 203 -25.08 -2.46 10.15
CA THR A 203 -25.51 -1.76 11.37
C THR A 203 -24.40 -1.72 12.42
N LEU A 204 -23.69 -2.83 12.63
CA LEU A 204 -22.56 -2.88 13.55
C LEU A 204 -21.41 -1.98 13.09
N MET A 205 -20.98 -2.10 11.83
CA MET A 205 -19.91 -1.26 11.28
C MET A 205 -20.25 0.23 11.34
N ARG A 206 -21.49 0.63 11.02
CA ARG A 206 -21.92 2.04 11.19
C ARG A 206 -21.78 2.54 12.62
N LYS A 207 -22.14 1.71 13.60
CA LYS A 207 -21.92 2.03 15.01
C LYS A 207 -20.43 2.22 15.29
N ARG A 208 -19.57 1.31 14.82
CA ARG A 208 -18.12 1.40 15.05
C ARG A 208 -17.45 2.59 14.39
N VAL A 209 -17.90 3.00 13.20
CA VAL A 209 -17.46 4.26 12.60
C VAL A 209 -17.75 5.44 13.55
N LYS A 210 -18.95 5.50 14.12
CA LYS A 210 -19.35 6.57 15.06
C LYS A 210 -18.57 6.52 16.37
N ASP A 211 -18.36 5.33 16.92
CA ASP A 211 -17.54 5.15 18.12
C ASP A 211 -16.10 5.64 17.86
N LEU A 212 -15.54 5.37 16.67
CA LEU A 212 -14.22 5.83 16.26
C LEU A 212 -14.16 7.34 15.98
N PHE A 213 -15.26 7.98 15.55
CA PHE A 213 -15.30 9.45 15.42
C PHE A 213 -15.13 10.14 16.78
N ALA A 214 -15.63 9.52 17.84
CA ALA A 214 -15.57 10.05 19.20
C ALA A 214 -14.26 9.70 19.94
N ALA A 215 -13.46 8.78 19.40
CA ALA A 215 -12.26 8.29 20.06
C ALA A 215 -11.06 9.23 19.82
N GLU A 216 -10.42 9.67 20.90
CA GLU A 216 -9.20 10.49 20.83
C GLU A 216 -7.95 9.65 20.51
N GLU A 217 -7.91 8.40 20.98
CA GLU A 217 -6.72 7.54 20.91
C GLU A 217 -6.36 7.04 19.51
N PHE A 218 -7.33 7.00 18.58
CA PHE A 218 -7.17 6.31 17.30
C PHE A 218 -6.98 7.23 16.08
N GLY A 219 -6.94 8.54 16.32
CA GLY A 219 -6.78 9.56 15.29
C GLY A 219 -7.83 9.49 14.17
N SER A 220 -7.63 10.29 13.13
CA SER A 220 -8.52 10.31 11.95
C SER A 220 -8.33 9.10 11.02
N SER A 221 -7.22 8.36 11.11
CA SER A 221 -6.91 7.26 10.17
C SER A 221 -7.80 6.03 10.38
N GLY A 222 -8.04 5.56 11.60
CA GLY A 222 -8.86 4.36 11.77
C GLY A 222 -10.34 4.58 11.52
N SER A 223 -10.85 5.80 11.76
CA SER A 223 -12.22 6.14 11.34
C SER A 223 -12.34 6.20 9.81
N CYS A 224 -11.32 6.70 9.10
CA CYS A 224 -11.22 6.58 7.65
C CYS A 224 -11.22 5.12 7.18
N ASP A 225 -10.39 4.27 7.78
CA ASP A 225 -10.29 2.86 7.39
C ASP A 225 -11.63 2.14 7.61
N MET A 226 -12.26 2.33 8.77
CA MET A 226 -13.54 1.69 9.08
C MET A 226 -14.65 2.12 8.12
N VAL A 227 -14.74 3.41 7.76
CA VAL A 227 -15.78 3.88 6.82
C VAL A 227 -15.55 3.38 5.40
N LEU A 228 -14.28 3.22 4.98
CA LEU A 228 -13.94 2.64 3.68
C LEU A 228 -14.24 1.14 3.63
N ILE A 229 -13.93 0.39 4.71
CA ILE A 229 -14.29 -1.03 4.84
C ILE A 229 -15.83 -1.19 4.79
N LEU A 230 -16.58 -0.33 5.50
CA LEU A 230 -18.03 -0.32 5.40
C LEU A 230 -18.50 -0.02 3.96
N ALA A 231 -17.84 0.89 3.23
CA ALA A 231 -18.19 1.20 1.85
C ALA A 231 -17.97 0.03 0.90
N ASP A 232 -16.95 -0.81 1.15
CA ASP A 232 -16.73 -2.07 0.42
C ASP A 232 -17.79 -3.13 0.76
N TRP A 233 -18.29 -3.12 1.99
CA TRP A 233 -19.34 -4.05 2.43
C TRP A 233 -20.74 -3.67 1.92
N ASP A 234 -21.11 -2.40 2.08
CA ASP A 234 -22.43 -1.82 1.85
C ASP A 234 -22.30 -0.31 1.61
N LEU A 235 -22.09 0.05 0.34
CA LEU A 235 -21.83 1.42 -0.09
C LEU A 235 -22.95 2.40 0.26
N GLN A 236 -24.21 1.95 0.25
CA GLN A 236 -25.35 2.82 0.56
C GLN A 236 -25.45 3.10 2.06
N ALA A 237 -25.18 2.09 2.91
CA ALA A 237 -25.09 2.30 4.34
C ALA A 237 -23.90 3.19 4.73
N ALA A 238 -22.80 3.16 3.96
CA ALA A 238 -21.62 3.97 4.19
C ALA A 238 -21.79 5.45 3.83
N LEU A 239 -22.63 5.77 2.83
CA LEU A 239 -22.68 7.10 2.21
C LEU A 239 -22.86 8.28 3.22
N PRO A 240 -23.78 8.23 4.20
CA PRO A 240 -23.91 9.31 5.18
C PRO A 240 -22.62 9.51 5.99
N LEU A 241 -21.93 8.42 6.35
CA LEU A 241 -20.71 8.45 7.14
C LEU A 241 -19.50 8.89 6.31
N LEU A 242 -19.44 8.55 5.02
CA LEU A 242 -18.42 9.06 4.10
C LEU A 242 -18.49 10.59 3.99
N ARG A 243 -19.70 11.17 3.96
CA ARG A 243 -19.90 12.64 3.96
C ARG A 243 -19.41 13.27 5.25
N GLU A 244 -19.73 12.67 6.38
CA GLU A 244 -19.31 13.18 7.69
C GLU A 244 -17.80 13.09 7.90
N GLN A 245 -17.20 11.93 7.59
CA GLN A 245 -15.75 11.74 7.64
C GLN A 245 -15.02 12.76 6.75
N TYR A 246 -15.57 13.05 5.56
CA TYR A 246 -15.03 14.09 4.69
C TYR A 246 -14.98 15.47 5.37
N GLN A 247 -16.04 15.85 6.09
CA GLN A 247 -16.06 17.13 6.81
C GLN A 247 -15.06 17.15 7.98
N ILE A 248 -14.96 16.04 8.73
CA ILE A 248 -13.99 15.90 9.84
C ILE A 248 -12.54 16.05 9.34
N MET A 249 -12.21 15.39 8.22
CA MET A 249 -10.88 15.53 7.61
C MET A 249 -10.63 16.94 7.10
N LYS A 250 -11.62 17.56 6.45
CA LYS A 250 -11.53 18.92 5.94
C LYS A 250 -11.27 19.93 7.06
N SER A 251 -11.85 19.76 8.25
CA SER A 251 -11.63 20.66 9.40
C SER A 251 -10.30 20.43 10.12
N SER A 252 -9.74 19.22 10.05
CA SER A 252 -8.51 18.84 10.77
C SER A 252 -7.22 19.10 9.97
N GLY A 253 -7.31 19.50 8.70
CA GLY A 253 -6.15 19.73 7.83
C GLY A 253 -5.42 18.44 7.44
N TYR A 254 -6.03 17.27 7.64
CA TYR A 254 -5.39 15.96 7.55
C TYR A 254 -5.63 15.24 6.21
N THR A 255 -4.54 14.71 5.64
CA THR A 255 -4.38 13.60 4.66
C THR A 255 -5.06 13.64 3.29
N SER A 256 -4.22 13.68 2.26
CA SER A 256 -4.60 13.61 0.85
C SER A 256 -5.09 12.26 0.35
N PHE A 257 -4.56 11.14 0.88
CA PHE A 257 -4.95 9.81 0.41
C PHE A 257 -6.40 9.48 0.74
N TYR A 258 -6.81 9.66 2.01
CA TYR A 258 -8.17 9.34 2.45
C TYR A 258 -9.23 10.25 1.82
N ILE A 259 -8.93 11.53 1.61
CA ILE A 259 -9.82 12.44 0.87
C ILE A 259 -10.11 11.90 -0.53
N VAL A 260 -9.08 11.44 -1.26
CA VAL A 260 -9.26 10.88 -2.61
C VAL A 260 -10.13 9.62 -2.56
N GLU A 261 -9.83 8.66 -1.68
CA GLU A 261 -10.57 7.40 -1.61
C GLU A 261 -12.02 7.58 -1.15
N ILE A 262 -12.26 8.45 -0.17
CA ILE A 262 -13.61 8.79 0.30
C ILE A 262 -14.40 9.48 -0.81
N THR A 263 -13.81 10.43 -1.54
CA THR A 263 -14.47 11.06 -2.69
C THR A 263 -14.79 10.03 -3.78
N LYS A 264 -13.87 9.10 -4.08
CA LYS A 264 -14.12 8.00 -5.03
C LYS A 264 -15.31 7.13 -4.60
N LYS A 265 -15.38 6.72 -3.34
CA LYS A 265 -16.53 5.96 -2.81
C LYS A 265 -17.83 6.75 -2.90
N ARG A 266 -17.82 8.05 -2.59
CA ARG A 266 -19.01 8.91 -2.75
C ARG A 266 -19.48 9.00 -4.20
N ILE A 267 -18.57 9.17 -5.16
CA ILE A 267 -18.89 9.16 -6.60
C ILE A 267 -19.47 7.80 -7.02
N GLN A 268 -18.88 6.69 -6.58
CA GLN A 268 -19.42 5.35 -6.82
C GLN A 268 -20.84 5.19 -6.28
N ALA A 269 -21.14 5.83 -5.14
CA ALA A 269 -22.47 5.88 -4.54
C ALA A 269 -23.43 6.87 -5.25
N LYS A 270 -23.01 7.46 -6.38
CA LYS A 270 -23.73 8.50 -7.15
C LYS A 270 -23.88 9.83 -6.42
N ASP A 271 -23.09 10.08 -5.38
CA ASP A 271 -23.03 11.36 -4.67
C ASP A 271 -22.10 12.35 -5.38
N LEU A 272 -22.58 12.93 -6.49
CA LEU A 272 -21.80 13.87 -7.31
C LEU A 272 -21.51 15.20 -6.61
N SER A 273 -22.17 15.48 -5.46
CA SER A 273 -21.81 16.62 -4.60
C SER A 273 -20.38 16.55 -4.06
N ALA A 274 -19.77 15.36 -4.06
CA ALA A 274 -18.38 15.17 -3.68
C ALA A 274 -17.38 15.86 -4.62
N LEU A 275 -17.73 16.04 -5.90
CA LEU A 275 -16.84 16.66 -6.90
C LEU A 275 -16.56 18.15 -6.61
N PRO A 276 -17.56 19.03 -6.42
CA PRO A 276 -17.28 20.42 -6.04
C PRO A 276 -16.57 20.53 -4.69
N GLU A 277 -16.91 19.69 -3.72
CA GLU A 277 -16.21 19.66 -2.42
C GLU A 277 -14.73 19.27 -2.57
N TYR A 278 -14.44 18.31 -3.44
CA TYR A 278 -13.09 17.86 -3.74
C TYR A 278 -12.28 18.94 -4.47
N ALA A 279 -12.89 19.64 -5.43
CA ALA A 279 -12.25 20.77 -6.10
C ALA A 279 -11.81 21.86 -5.11
N LEU A 280 -12.64 22.16 -4.11
CA LEU A 280 -12.33 23.13 -3.06
C LEU A 280 -11.20 22.67 -2.13
N TRP A 281 -11.09 21.36 -1.88
CA TRP A 281 -9.96 20.82 -1.13
C TRP A 281 -8.66 20.90 -1.95
N LEU A 282 -8.73 20.55 -3.24
CA LEU A 282 -7.58 20.55 -4.14
C LEU A 282 -6.99 21.96 -4.35
N ASP A 283 -7.84 22.99 -4.31
CA ASP A 283 -7.44 24.41 -4.37
C ASP A 283 -6.61 24.85 -3.15
N LYS A 284 -6.74 24.14 -2.01
CA LYS A 284 -6.09 24.50 -0.74
C LYS A 284 -4.84 23.68 -0.44
N VAL A 285 -4.75 22.46 -0.95
CA VAL A 285 -3.65 21.56 -0.63
C VAL A 285 -2.35 22.02 -1.29
N ASN A 286 -1.25 21.97 -0.54
CA ASN A 286 0.08 22.20 -1.11
C ASN A 286 0.54 20.93 -1.83
N PRO A 287 0.84 20.98 -3.15
CA PRO A 287 1.29 19.80 -3.90
C PRO A 287 2.59 19.18 -3.34
N GLU A 288 3.45 19.96 -2.67
CA GLU A 288 4.67 19.43 -2.05
C GLU A 288 4.38 18.44 -0.91
N GLU A 289 3.24 18.59 -0.22
CA GLU A 289 2.81 17.70 0.86
C GLU A 289 2.33 16.34 0.33
N LEU A 290 1.98 16.26 -0.96
CA LEU A 290 1.51 15.04 -1.61
C LEU A 290 2.65 14.09 -1.98
N ARG A 291 3.88 14.61 -2.12
CA ARG A 291 5.11 13.89 -2.47
C ARG A 291 4.85 12.82 -3.54
N SER A 292 5.08 11.54 -3.22
CA SER A 292 4.96 10.40 -4.13
C SER A 292 3.52 9.99 -4.49
N SER A 293 2.50 10.67 -3.97
CA SER A 293 1.08 10.34 -4.22
C SER A 293 0.34 11.36 -5.10
N ILE A 294 1.04 12.31 -5.71
CA ILE A 294 0.43 13.40 -6.48
C ILE A 294 -0.42 12.94 -7.68
N GLU A 295 -0.12 11.77 -8.23
CA GLU A 295 -0.88 11.20 -9.35
C GLU A 295 -2.33 10.92 -8.96
N LYS A 296 -2.57 10.44 -7.74
CA LYS A 296 -3.91 10.04 -7.28
C LYS A 296 -4.89 11.22 -7.23
N PRO A 297 -4.54 12.39 -6.65
CA PRO A 297 -5.44 13.53 -6.67
C PRO A 297 -5.77 14.06 -8.07
N ILE A 298 -4.78 14.04 -8.98
CA ILE A 298 -4.97 14.53 -10.35
C ILE A 298 -5.83 13.53 -11.14
N ALA A 299 -5.66 12.22 -10.88
CA ALA A 299 -6.41 11.18 -11.56
C ALA A 299 -7.93 11.38 -11.48
N LEU A 300 -8.41 11.85 -10.32
CA LEU A 300 -9.84 12.07 -10.10
C LEU A 300 -10.44 13.16 -11.00
N LEU A 301 -9.63 14.13 -11.44
CA LEU A 301 -10.07 15.20 -12.34
C LEU A 301 -10.45 14.66 -13.72
N TRP A 302 -9.59 13.84 -14.32
CA TRP A 302 -9.84 13.30 -15.66
C TRP A 302 -10.66 12.00 -15.65
N GLU A 303 -10.85 11.36 -14.49
CA GLU A 303 -11.92 10.36 -14.30
C GLU A 303 -13.32 10.99 -14.42
N ASN A 304 -13.44 12.30 -14.20
CA ASN A 304 -14.69 13.07 -14.23
C ASN A 304 -14.60 14.26 -15.21
N PRO A 305 -14.26 14.02 -16.50
CA PRO A 305 -13.68 15.04 -17.38
C PRO A 305 -14.68 16.11 -17.86
N THR A 306 -15.98 15.86 -17.71
CA THR A 306 -17.07 16.75 -18.12
C THR A 306 -17.67 17.55 -16.97
N HIS A 307 -17.30 17.26 -15.71
CA HIS A 307 -17.89 17.93 -14.56
C HIS A 307 -17.33 19.36 -14.42
N PRO A 308 -18.17 20.41 -14.33
CA PRO A 308 -17.71 21.80 -14.33
C PRO A 308 -16.65 22.12 -13.27
N SER A 309 -16.84 21.65 -12.03
CA SER A 309 -15.88 21.87 -10.95
C SER A 309 -14.52 21.19 -11.19
N MET A 310 -14.50 20.05 -11.89
CA MET A 310 -13.24 19.37 -12.23
C MET A 310 -12.52 20.12 -13.33
N ILE A 311 -13.25 20.57 -14.36
CA ILE A 311 -12.71 21.41 -15.42
C ILE A 311 -12.07 22.68 -14.82
N GLU A 312 -12.78 23.37 -13.94
CA GLU A 312 -12.27 24.60 -13.31
C GLU A 312 -11.02 24.33 -12.46
N ALA A 313 -11.05 23.30 -11.60
CA ALA A 313 -9.87 22.89 -10.83
C ALA A 313 -8.68 22.53 -11.74
N GLY A 314 -8.93 21.81 -12.83
CA GLY A 314 -7.90 21.49 -13.82
C GLY A 314 -7.31 22.73 -14.49
N ARG A 315 -8.12 23.74 -14.81
CA ARG A 315 -7.62 25.01 -15.39
C ARG A 315 -6.68 25.72 -14.41
N LYS A 316 -7.01 25.74 -13.12
CA LYS A 316 -6.14 26.31 -12.08
C LYS A 316 -4.81 25.57 -11.94
N ILE A 317 -4.86 24.24 -11.99
CA ILE A 317 -3.67 23.38 -11.86
C ILE A 317 -2.75 23.49 -13.07
N PHE A 318 -3.30 23.39 -14.28
CA PHE A 318 -2.50 23.27 -15.49
C PHE A 318 -2.25 24.61 -16.20
N LEU A 319 -3.20 25.55 -16.17
CA LEU A 319 -3.15 26.74 -17.03
C LEU A 319 -2.84 28.04 -16.28
N GLN A 320 -3.13 28.12 -14.98
CA GLN A 320 -2.82 29.32 -14.18
C GLN A 320 -1.42 29.24 -13.58
N ASN A 321 -0.83 30.38 -13.24
CA ASN A 321 0.44 30.43 -12.53
C ASN A 321 0.19 30.11 -11.04
N SER A 322 0.21 28.83 -10.69
CA SER A 322 -0.11 28.32 -9.34
C SER A 322 1.04 27.48 -8.78
N SER A 323 1.05 27.24 -7.46
CA SER A 323 1.99 26.31 -6.81
C SER A 323 1.92 24.93 -7.44
N TRP A 324 0.71 24.48 -7.80
CA TRP A 324 0.47 23.29 -8.59
C TRP A 324 1.21 23.29 -9.93
N ARG A 325 1.03 24.33 -10.76
CA ARG A 325 1.71 24.39 -12.05
C ARG A 325 3.23 24.33 -11.91
N SER A 326 3.79 25.12 -11.00
CA SER A 326 5.23 25.15 -10.74
C SER A 326 5.76 23.80 -10.23
N TYR A 327 5.01 23.14 -9.35
CA TYR A 327 5.37 21.83 -8.83
C TYR A 327 5.29 20.74 -9.89
N LEU A 328 4.25 20.75 -10.73
CA LEU A 328 4.07 19.76 -11.79
C LEU A 328 5.13 19.87 -12.90
N GLU A 329 5.58 21.08 -13.22
CA GLU A 329 6.67 21.30 -14.18
C GLU A 329 8.07 20.95 -13.62
N ARG A 330 8.16 20.72 -12.31
CA ARG A 330 9.39 20.29 -11.62
C ARG A 330 9.64 18.79 -11.82
N ASP A 331 10.91 18.40 -11.90
CA ASP A 331 11.43 17.03 -11.70
C ASP A 331 10.60 15.88 -12.33
N ARG A 332 10.19 16.03 -13.60
CA ARG A 332 9.48 15.00 -14.41
C ARG A 332 8.03 14.68 -14.01
N ILE A 333 7.37 15.45 -13.16
CA ILE A 333 6.04 15.04 -12.67
C ILE A 333 5.00 15.05 -13.80
N ILE A 334 4.95 16.07 -14.63
CA ILE A 334 4.06 16.10 -15.81
C ILE A 334 4.38 14.98 -16.78
N GLU A 335 5.65 14.67 -16.99
CA GLU A 335 6.11 13.57 -17.83
C GLU A 335 5.67 12.20 -17.31
N ASN A 336 5.70 11.99 -15.98
CA ASN A 336 5.20 10.77 -15.36
C ASN A 336 3.68 10.69 -15.47
N LEU A 337 2.95 11.80 -15.27
CA LEU A 337 1.50 11.84 -15.47
C LEU A 337 1.12 11.51 -16.92
N ILE A 338 1.90 12.00 -17.89
CA ILE A 338 1.77 11.66 -19.31
C ILE A 338 1.98 10.15 -19.49
N GLU A 339 3.04 9.57 -18.93
CA GLU A 339 3.37 8.14 -19.06
C GLU A 339 2.30 7.22 -18.43
N VAL A 340 1.82 7.53 -17.22
CA VAL A 340 0.89 6.67 -16.46
C VAL A 340 -0.56 6.76 -16.99
N GLU A 341 -1.02 7.95 -17.38
CA GLU A 341 -2.47 8.25 -17.51
C GLU A 341 -2.95 8.48 -18.95
N LEU A 342 -2.04 8.68 -19.90
CA LEU A 342 -2.39 8.84 -21.32
C LEU A 342 -2.90 7.55 -21.98
N SER A 343 -2.76 6.42 -21.32
CA SER A 343 -3.24 5.16 -21.87
C SER A 343 -4.77 5.08 -21.97
N LYS A 344 -5.57 5.90 -21.23
CA LYS A 344 -7.04 5.66 -21.15
C LYS A 344 -7.98 6.89 -21.08
N LYS A 345 -7.67 8.00 -20.39
CA LYS A 345 -8.66 9.09 -20.16
C LYS A 345 -8.13 10.53 -20.07
N ALA A 346 -6.85 10.77 -19.79
CA ALA A 346 -6.32 12.13 -19.60
C ALA A 346 -6.53 13.06 -20.82
N LEU A 347 -6.44 12.52 -22.04
CA LEU A 347 -6.72 13.28 -23.27
C LEU A 347 -8.20 13.67 -23.43
N LEU A 348 -9.13 13.05 -22.70
CA LEU A 348 -10.54 13.46 -22.67
C LEU A 348 -10.77 14.69 -21.79
N PHE A 349 -9.81 15.03 -20.92
CA PHE A 349 -9.92 16.16 -20.02
C PHE A 349 -9.45 17.47 -20.67
N ALA A 350 -10.38 18.41 -20.85
CA ALA A 350 -10.14 19.64 -21.60
C ALA A 350 -8.98 20.51 -21.06
N PRO A 351 -8.86 20.78 -19.75
CA PRO A 351 -7.77 21.61 -19.24
C PRO A 351 -6.37 21.05 -19.53
N PHE A 352 -6.22 19.72 -19.49
CA PHE A 352 -4.93 19.09 -19.80
C PHE A 352 -4.61 19.18 -21.29
N ARG A 353 -5.60 18.99 -22.17
CA ARG A 353 -5.40 19.21 -23.63
C ARG A 353 -4.96 20.65 -23.92
N GLU A 354 -5.59 21.62 -23.27
CA GLU A 354 -5.25 23.04 -23.44
C GLU A 354 -3.81 23.33 -22.98
N TYR A 355 -3.38 22.71 -21.89
CA TYR A 355 -2.00 22.81 -21.42
C TYR A 355 -1.02 22.25 -22.46
N LEU A 356 -1.29 21.06 -23.00
CA LEU A 356 -0.47 20.49 -24.07
C LEU A 356 -0.45 21.40 -25.30
N LEU A 357 -1.58 21.99 -25.69
CA LEU A 357 -1.63 22.94 -26.81
C LEU A 357 -0.82 24.22 -26.55
N GLN A 358 -0.78 24.72 -25.31
CA GLN A 358 0.09 25.84 -24.92
C GLN A 358 1.57 25.45 -25.08
N LYS A 359 1.98 24.28 -24.55
CA LYS A 359 3.37 23.80 -24.67
C LYS A 359 3.78 23.53 -26.12
N LEU A 360 2.90 22.93 -26.92
CA LEU A 360 3.11 22.73 -28.36
C LEU A 360 3.15 24.03 -29.17
N SER A 361 2.82 25.17 -28.56
CA SER A 361 2.92 26.50 -29.19
C SER A 361 4.09 27.33 -28.65
N ASP A 362 4.79 26.85 -27.61
CA ASP A 362 5.92 27.55 -27.00
C ASP A 362 7.20 27.30 -27.79
N LYS A 363 7.69 28.34 -28.48
CA LYS A 363 8.89 28.29 -29.33
C LYS A 363 10.19 28.69 -28.60
N LYS A 364 10.18 28.85 -27.28
CA LYS A 364 11.41 29.18 -26.52
C LYS A 364 12.45 28.07 -26.64
N ASP A 365 13.73 28.45 -26.73
CA ASP A 365 14.87 27.53 -26.60
C ASP A 365 14.73 26.73 -25.29
N PHE A 366 14.93 25.41 -25.36
CA PHE A 366 14.73 24.54 -24.19
C PHE A 366 15.88 23.57 -23.92
N GLY A 367 16.59 23.13 -24.96
CA GLY A 367 17.69 22.21 -24.78
C GLY A 367 18.41 21.84 -26.06
N THR A 368 19.28 20.84 -25.95
CA THR A 368 20.03 20.31 -27.09
C THR A 368 19.93 18.80 -27.18
N VAL A 369 19.89 18.29 -28.40
CA VAL A 369 19.95 16.87 -28.70
C VAL A 369 21.23 16.57 -29.47
N THR A 370 21.92 15.50 -29.10
CA THR A 370 23.15 15.02 -29.75
C THR A 370 22.97 13.57 -30.17
N LEU A 371 23.24 13.26 -31.44
CA LEU A 371 23.29 11.88 -31.91
C LEU A 371 24.67 11.32 -31.56
N LYS A 372 24.69 10.23 -30.80
CA LYS A 372 25.90 9.49 -30.45
C LYS A 372 26.06 8.30 -31.40
N LYS A 373 27.16 7.56 -31.24
CA LYS A 373 27.41 6.34 -32.00
C LYS A 373 26.34 5.28 -31.72
N ASP A 374 26.17 4.35 -32.65
CA ASP A 374 25.37 3.13 -32.46
C ASP A 374 23.87 3.39 -32.18
N GLY A 375 23.32 4.49 -32.69
CA GLY A 375 21.89 4.79 -32.57
C GLY A 375 21.48 5.40 -31.22
N GLU A 376 22.44 5.87 -30.42
CA GLU A 376 22.17 6.55 -29.15
C GLU A 376 21.82 8.03 -29.33
N LEU A 377 20.87 8.50 -28.52
CA LEU A 377 20.41 9.89 -28.52
C LEU A 377 20.58 10.48 -27.11
N GLU A 378 21.36 11.54 -27.01
CA GLU A 378 21.57 12.29 -25.79
C GLU A 378 20.77 13.60 -25.83
N ILE A 379 19.90 13.80 -24.84
CA ILE A 379 19.06 14.99 -24.71
C ILE A 379 19.45 15.71 -23.42
N LEU A 380 19.75 17.00 -23.54
CA LEU A 380 20.16 17.86 -22.45
C LEU A 380 19.23 19.07 -22.35
N THR A 381 18.73 19.36 -21.16
CA THR A 381 18.05 20.60 -20.79
C THR A 381 18.74 21.19 -19.56
N ASP A 382 18.37 22.40 -19.13
CA ASP A 382 18.94 23.03 -17.92
C ASP A 382 18.77 22.20 -16.64
N THR A 383 17.79 21.30 -16.63
CA THR A 383 17.44 20.48 -15.47
C THR A 383 17.61 18.99 -15.71
N ARG A 384 17.97 18.54 -16.93
CA ARG A 384 17.87 17.12 -17.29
C ARG A 384 18.96 16.64 -18.24
N HIS A 385 19.30 15.36 -18.06
CA HIS A 385 20.09 14.55 -18.98
C HIS A 385 19.34 13.25 -19.25
N ILE A 386 18.98 12.99 -20.50
CA ILE A 386 18.19 11.83 -20.91
C ILE A 386 18.95 11.10 -22.01
N GLY A 387 19.27 9.83 -21.76
CA GLY A 387 19.79 8.89 -22.77
C GLY A 387 18.65 8.04 -23.33
N THR A 388 18.55 7.94 -24.64
CA THR A 388 17.57 7.09 -25.34
C THR A 388 18.13 6.62 -26.68
N ARG A 389 17.31 6.00 -27.52
CA ARG A 389 17.72 5.51 -28.84
C ARG A 389 16.90 6.16 -29.95
N PHE A 390 17.48 6.22 -31.14
CA PHE A 390 16.78 6.57 -32.37
C PHE A 390 16.90 5.44 -33.40
N ASP A 391 16.00 5.44 -34.39
CA ASP A 391 16.12 4.53 -35.52
C ASP A 391 17.23 5.03 -36.45
N ILE A 392 18.31 4.24 -36.56
CA ILE A 392 19.45 4.55 -37.45
C ILE A 392 19.05 4.60 -38.93
N ASN A 393 17.88 4.06 -39.29
CA ASN A 393 17.34 4.10 -40.65
C ASN A 393 16.38 5.27 -40.87
N ASP A 394 16.17 6.16 -39.90
CA ASP A 394 15.38 7.38 -40.11
C ASP A 394 16.06 8.22 -41.22
N PRO A 395 15.40 8.46 -42.36
CA PRO A 395 16.00 9.19 -43.48
C PRO A 395 16.31 10.66 -43.15
N LEU A 396 15.77 11.18 -42.05
CA LEU A 396 16.04 12.51 -41.53
C LEU A 396 17.09 12.53 -40.42
N ALA A 397 17.68 11.38 -40.06
CA ALA A 397 18.75 11.31 -39.09
C ALA A 397 20.03 11.98 -39.65
N PRO A 398 20.56 13.01 -38.97
CA PRO A 398 21.83 13.62 -39.35
C PRO A 398 23.01 12.72 -38.99
N ALA A 399 24.22 13.10 -39.44
CA ALA A 399 25.44 12.37 -39.12
C ALA A 399 25.68 12.27 -37.60
N GLU A 400 26.28 11.17 -37.16
CA GLU A 400 26.68 10.98 -35.76
C GLU A 400 27.59 12.12 -35.26
N GLY A 401 27.46 12.46 -33.99
CA GLY A 401 28.19 13.57 -33.37
C GLY A 401 27.55 14.95 -33.59
N THR A 402 26.52 15.05 -34.44
CA THR A 402 25.84 16.32 -34.68
C THR A 402 24.97 16.72 -33.47
N ARG A 403 24.99 18.02 -33.14
CA ARG A 403 24.23 18.61 -32.03
C ARG A 403 23.25 19.67 -32.54
N PHE A 404 22.00 19.60 -32.08
CA PHE A 404 20.93 20.53 -32.45
C PHE A 404 20.30 21.15 -31.21
N LYS A 405 19.81 22.39 -31.37
CA LYS A 405 18.90 22.99 -30.40
C LYS A 405 17.45 22.56 -30.68
N PHE A 406 16.67 22.44 -29.61
CA PHE A 406 15.23 22.24 -29.71
C PHE A 406 14.49 23.19 -28.76
N ARG A 407 13.23 23.46 -29.11
CA ARG A 407 12.34 24.36 -28.38
C ARG A 407 11.43 23.58 -27.44
N VAL A 408 10.71 24.28 -26.57
CA VAL A 408 9.72 23.67 -25.65
C VAL A 408 8.70 22.83 -26.42
N CYS A 409 8.15 23.36 -27.51
CA CYS A 409 7.19 22.65 -28.35
C CYS A 409 7.74 21.35 -28.94
N ASP A 410 9.02 21.32 -29.32
CA ASP A 410 9.68 20.15 -29.88
C ASP A 410 9.82 19.06 -28.80
N TYR A 411 10.23 19.43 -27.57
CA TYR A 411 10.36 18.48 -26.46
C TYR A 411 9.03 17.84 -26.09
N TYR A 412 7.98 18.64 -25.93
CA TYR A 412 6.66 18.12 -25.59
C TYR A 412 6.06 17.28 -26.71
N ALA A 413 6.27 17.65 -27.98
CA ALA A 413 5.84 16.82 -29.11
C ALA A 413 6.55 15.46 -29.11
N TRP A 414 7.88 15.45 -28.97
CA TRP A 414 8.69 14.23 -28.90
C TRP A 414 8.28 13.32 -27.73
N TYR A 415 8.20 13.89 -26.52
CA TYR A 415 7.87 13.11 -25.33
C TYR A 415 6.46 12.52 -25.45
N PHE A 416 5.49 13.34 -25.90
CA PHE A 416 4.11 12.92 -26.04
C PHE A 416 3.92 11.76 -27.04
N VAL A 417 4.48 11.84 -28.25
CA VAL A 417 4.26 10.80 -29.28
C VAL A 417 5.02 9.50 -28.99
N ARG A 418 6.06 9.57 -28.15
CA ARG A 418 6.76 8.38 -27.65
C ARG A 418 5.90 7.57 -26.69
N GLU A 419 5.21 8.25 -25.78
CA GLU A 419 4.37 7.60 -24.77
C GLU A 419 2.99 7.21 -25.32
N VAL A 420 2.47 7.92 -26.33
CA VAL A 420 1.12 7.68 -26.87
C VAL A 420 1.16 7.04 -28.26
N LYS A 421 0.79 5.76 -28.33
CA LYS A 421 0.70 5.02 -29.60
C LYS A 421 -0.33 5.63 -30.56
N GLY A 422 -0.09 5.46 -31.87
CA GLY A 422 -1.01 5.87 -32.93
C GLY A 422 -0.94 7.36 -33.30
N TRP A 423 0.09 8.08 -32.84
CA TRP A 423 0.39 9.46 -33.24
C TRP A 423 1.52 9.51 -34.25
N THR A 424 1.58 10.60 -35.01
CA THR A 424 2.64 10.84 -35.98
C THR A 424 3.98 10.84 -35.26
N GLN A 425 4.95 10.07 -35.76
CA GLN A 425 6.31 10.06 -35.22
C GLN A 425 6.90 11.47 -35.21
N PHE A 426 7.80 11.72 -34.27
CA PHE A 426 8.45 13.00 -34.10
C PHE A 426 9.83 12.78 -33.48
N MET A 427 10.87 13.36 -34.07
CA MET A 427 12.22 13.32 -33.50
C MET A 427 12.79 14.73 -33.33
N LEU A 428 13.53 14.92 -32.22
CA LEU A 428 14.09 16.22 -31.87
C LEU A 428 15.16 16.71 -32.86
N TYR A 429 15.80 15.81 -33.59
CA TYR A 429 16.86 16.16 -34.55
C TYR A 429 16.33 16.47 -35.96
N TRP A 430 15.04 16.28 -36.23
CA TRP A 430 14.49 16.58 -37.55
C TRP A 430 14.66 18.07 -37.90
N PRO A 431 14.75 18.41 -39.20
CA PRO A 431 14.76 19.81 -39.65
C PRO A 431 13.59 20.60 -39.05
N GLU A 432 13.83 21.85 -38.64
CA GLU A 432 12.83 22.63 -37.90
C GLU A 432 11.52 22.80 -38.67
N VAL A 433 11.57 22.99 -39.99
CA VAL A 433 10.36 23.07 -40.84
C VAL A 433 9.53 21.79 -40.76
N THR A 434 10.18 20.62 -40.75
CA THR A 434 9.52 19.33 -40.59
C THR A 434 8.93 19.16 -39.19
N ARG A 435 9.66 19.61 -38.15
CA ARG A 435 9.14 19.63 -36.76
C ARG A 435 7.89 20.50 -36.66
N ASP A 436 7.92 21.73 -37.18
CA ASP A 436 6.77 22.66 -37.17
C ASP A 436 5.54 22.06 -37.88
N GLN A 437 5.72 21.48 -39.07
CA GLN A 437 4.63 20.81 -39.80
C GLN A 437 4.04 19.64 -39.03
N THR A 438 4.88 18.86 -38.34
CA THR A 438 4.44 17.69 -37.57
C THR A 438 3.72 18.12 -36.29
N ILE A 439 4.21 19.15 -35.60
CA ILE A 439 3.55 19.76 -34.44
C ILE A 439 2.14 20.25 -34.81
N GLU A 440 1.95 20.88 -35.96
CA GLU A 440 0.61 21.32 -36.40
C GLU A 440 -0.35 20.15 -36.66
N LYS A 441 0.15 19.01 -37.16
CA LYS A 441 -0.65 17.77 -37.27
C LYS A 441 -1.06 17.26 -35.89
N ILE A 442 -0.14 17.23 -34.94
CA ILE A 442 -0.41 16.82 -33.54
C ILE A 442 -1.45 17.76 -32.91
N LYS A 443 -1.27 19.08 -33.02
CA LYS A 443 -2.22 20.09 -32.51
C LYS A 443 -3.60 19.94 -33.13
N THR A 444 -3.68 19.70 -34.43
CA THR A 444 -4.95 19.46 -35.13
C THR A 444 -5.66 18.24 -34.56
N LYS A 445 -4.95 17.11 -34.44
CA LYS A 445 -5.52 15.88 -33.89
C LYS A 445 -5.95 16.05 -32.43
N LEU A 446 -5.16 16.73 -31.58
CA LEU A 446 -5.52 17.04 -30.19
C LEU A 446 -6.82 17.86 -30.09
N LYS A 447 -7.02 18.84 -30.97
CA LYS A 447 -8.24 19.67 -31.01
C LYS A 447 -9.48 18.86 -31.43
N THR A 448 -9.31 17.80 -32.22
CA THR A 448 -10.42 16.98 -32.72
C THR A 448 -10.80 15.80 -31.83
N LEU A 449 -10.06 15.51 -30.76
CA LEU A 449 -10.34 14.38 -29.84
C LEU A 449 -11.67 14.48 -29.07
N TYR A 450 -12.44 15.56 -29.26
CA TYR A 450 -13.70 15.80 -28.55
C TYR A 450 -14.69 16.67 -29.35
N LYS A 451 -14.77 16.45 -30.67
CA LYS A 451 -15.96 16.85 -31.45
C LYS A 451 -17.01 15.74 -31.40
#